data_AF-A0A2X3H9L2-F1
#
_entry.id   AF-A0A2X3H9L2-F1
#
_cell.length_a   1.000
_cell.length_b   1.000
_cell.length_c   1.000
_cell.angle_alpha   90.00
_cell.angle_beta   90.00
_cell.angle_gamma   90.00
#
_symmetry.space_group_name_H-M   'P 1'
#
loop_
_entity.id
_entity.type
_entity.pdbx_description
1 polymer ?
#
loop_
_entity_poly.entity_id
_entity_poly.type
_entity_poly.pdbx_seq_one_letter_code
_entity_poly.pdbx_strand_id
1 'polypeptide(L)'
;MFEKEDGDVFFKFGEKGAFTNAFTSFTRTAYLFSGTSHIPENLETLLDFVQEPYFTKETVEKEKGIIGQEIRMYEDDADFRAYFGVIENMYKDHPVKIDIAGTVESISEIDKDLLYLCYHTFYHPSNMVLFVVGQLDPETTMADIRANQSKKTFEKPKEIKRAFPNEQEEVAIKTREVKFPIQIPKVLVGIKENIGLLRGFDAVKHEMTADIALEILFGTTSDNYLTFYNEGIIDDTFGFDYSLQDSFSFVIIGGDSVKPDVQSEAIQNAILKSAEVGISNEELELVKRKKMGQFLRSLNSPEFIANQFSQYILEDASLFDIPKATQQITKEDVDRFIKSLAKDDKITTFKLLPEEN
;
A
#
# COMPACT_ATOMS: atom_id res chain seq x y z
N MET A 1 4.29 19.15 -9.65
CA MET A 1 2.98 18.83 -10.28
C MET A 1 1.90 19.84 -9.93
N PHE A 2 1.70 20.17 -8.64
CA PHE A 2 0.67 21.11 -8.18
C PHE A 2 1.01 22.60 -8.40
N GLU A 3 2.29 22.96 -8.39
CA GLU A 3 2.74 24.30 -8.77
C GLU A 3 2.77 24.41 -10.31
N LYS A 4 2.08 25.43 -10.85
CA LYS A 4 2.02 25.77 -12.28
C LYS A 4 2.51 27.19 -12.51
N GLU A 5 2.77 27.53 -13.77
CA GLU A 5 3.11 28.91 -14.17
C GLU A 5 2.01 29.92 -13.76
N ASP A 6 0.75 29.49 -13.78
CA ASP A 6 -0.42 30.33 -13.49
C ASP A 6 -0.95 30.20 -12.04
N GLY A 7 -0.20 29.53 -11.15
CA GLY A 7 -0.51 29.45 -9.73
C GLY A 7 -0.66 28.01 -9.19
N ASP A 8 -1.18 27.90 -7.98
CA ASP A 8 -1.34 26.64 -7.28
C ASP A 8 -2.72 26.00 -7.56
N VAL A 9 -2.67 24.75 -8.05
CA VAL A 9 -3.83 23.94 -8.41
C VAL A 9 -4.78 23.70 -7.24
N PHE A 10 -4.31 23.69 -5.99
CA PHE A 10 -5.18 23.55 -4.82
C PHE A 10 -6.23 24.67 -4.74
N PHE A 11 -5.86 25.91 -5.08
CA PHE A 11 -6.81 27.03 -5.13
C PHE A 11 -7.84 26.87 -6.25
N LYS A 12 -7.43 26.36 -7.42
CA LYS A 12 -8.35 26.14 -8.56
C LYS A 12 -9.47 25.17 -8.23
N PHE A 13 -9.17 24.09 -7.48
CA PHE A 13 -10.20 23.17 -6.98
C PHE A 13 -11.05 23.83 -5.88
N GLY A 14 -10.41 24.54 -4.94
CA GLY A 14 -11.08 25.22 -3.84
C GLY A 14 -12.11 26.27 -4.29
N GLU A 15 -11.78 27.09 -5.29
CA GLU A 15 -12.70 28.08 -5.89
C GLU A 15 -13.96 27.45 -6.47
N LYS A 16 -13.85 26.19 -6.92
CA LYS A 16 -14.93 25.39 -7.51
C LYS A 16 -15.63 24.49 -6.47
N GLY A 17 -15.28 24.61 -5.19
CA GLY A 17 -15.88 23.84 -4.10
C GLY A 17 -15.46 22.37 -4.07
N ALA A 18 -14.26 22.06 -4.57
CA ALA A 18 -13.68 20.72 -4.52
C ALA A 18 -12.48 20.66 -3.57
N PHE A 19 -12.34 19.51 -2.91
CA PHE A 19 -11.15 19.12 -2.18
C PHE A 19 -10.28 18.25 -3.09
N THR A 20 -8.97 18.46 -3.10
CA THR A 20 -8.04 17.70 -3.94
C THR A 20 -6.91 17.13 -3.07
N ASN A 21 -6.39 15.98 -3.47
CA ASN A 21 -5.24 15.35 -2.83
C ASN A 21 -4.42 14.55 -3.87
N ALA A 22 -3.23 14.12 -3.45
CA ALA A 22 -2.45 13.12 -4.14
C ALA A 22 -1.69 12.24 -3.15
N PHE A 23 -1.35 11.03 -3.56
CA PHE A 23 -0.47 10.16 -2.80
C PHE A 23 0.32 9.25 -3.73
N THR A 24 1.44 8.73 -3.21
CA THR A 24 2.27 7.72 -3.87
C THR A 24 2.34 6.49 -2.99
N SER A 25 2.18 5.30 -3.58
CA SER A 25 2.51 4.02 -2.95
C SER A 25 3.66 3.35 -3.70
N PHE A 26 4.04 2.14 -3.29
CA PHE A 26 5.17 1.42 -3.90
C PHE A 26 5.13 1.29 -5.43
N THR A 27 3.94 1.22 -6.03
CA THR A 27 3.79 0.88 -7.46
C THR A 27 2.93 1.88 -8.25
N ARG A 28 2.37 2.90 -7.59
CA ARG A 28 1.48 3.89 -8.24
C ARG A 28 1.51 5.26 -7.58
N THR A 29 1.11 6.26 -8.35
CA THR A 29 0.80 7.61 -7.88
C THR A 29 -0.65 7.93 -8.26
N ALA A 30 -1.42 8.47 -7.32
CA ALA A 30 -2.81 8.86 -7.53
C ALA A 30 -2.98 10.37 -7.32
N TYR A 31 -3.76 10.98 -8.21
CA TYR A 31 -4.24 12.36 -8.10
C TYR A 31 -5.76 12.31 -8.12
N LEU A 32 -6.40 12.93 -7.14
CA LEU A 32 -7.84 12.84 -6.97
C LEU A 32 -8.45 14.15 -6.47
N PHE A 33 -9.73 14.33 -6.76
CA PHE A 33 -10.55 15.33 -6.10
C PHE A 33 -11.91 14.75 -5.71
N SER A 34 -12.55 15.39 -4.73
CA SER A 34 -13.93 15.15 -4.36
C SER A 34 -14.66 16.49 -4.27
N GLY A 35 -15.94 16.52 -4.63
CA GLY A 35 -16.72 17.75 -4.65
C GLY A 35 -18.19 17.47 -4.95
N THR A 36 -19.02 18.50 -4.76
CA THR A 36 -20.47 18.43 -5.00
C THR A 36 -20.97 19.42 -6.05
N SER A 37 -20.07 20.26 -6.58
CA SER A 37 -20.38 21.31 -7.56
C SER A 37 -19.25 21.46 -8.57
N HIS A 38 -19.56 22.04 -9.74
CA HIS A 38 -18.57 22.32 -10.81
C HIS A 38 -17.73 21.08 -11.18
N ILE A 39 -18.37 19.90 -11.21
CA ILE A 39 -17.69 18.62 -11.46
C ILE A 39 -17.01 18.59 -12.83
N PRO A 40 -17.65 19.03 -13.93
CA PRO A 40 -16.99 19.07 -15.24
C PRO A 40 -15.72 19.95 -15.22
N GLU A 41 -15.77 21.11 -14.58
CA GLU A 41 -14.66 22.06 -14.52
C GLU A 41 -13.52 21.57 -13.60
N ASN A 42 -13.84 20.85 -12.53
CA ASN A 42 -12.84 20.21 -11.66
C ASN A 42 -12.21 18.99 -12.36
N LEU A 43 -12.99 18.23 -13.14
CA LEU A 43 -12.49 17.12 -13.95
C LEU A 43 -11.53 17.60 -15.05
N GLU A 44 -11.87 18.70 -15.73
CA GLU A 44 -10.96 19.36 -16.66
C GLU A 44 -9.67 19.81 -15.96
N THR A 45 -9.80 20.41 -14.77
CA THR A 45 -8.63 20.82 -13.97
C THR A 45 -7.72 19.63 -13.64
N LEU A 46 -8.28 18.51 -13.19
CA LEU A 46 -7.55 17.26 -12.90
C LEU A 46 -6.78 16.76 -14.13
N LEU A 47 -7.47 16.65 -15.26
CA LEU A 47 -6.88 16.17 -16.52
C LEU A 47 -5.75 17.08 -17.00
N ASP A 48 -5.91 18.39 -16.88
CA ASP A 48 -4.93 19.36 -17.36
C ASP A 48 -3.68 19.38 -16.46
N PHE A 49 -3.86 19.49 -15.14
CA PHE A 49 -2.69 19.64 -14.26
C PHE A 49 -1.84 18.37 -14.18
N VAL A 50 -2.45 17.18 -14.30
CA VAL A 50 -1.68 15.93 -14.31
C VAL A 50 -0.95 15.73 -15.64
N GLN A 51 -1.47 16.29 -16.74
CA GLN A 51 -0.91 16.10 -18.08
C GLN A 51 0.06 17.20 -18.55
N GLU A 52 0.27 18.25 -17.74
CA GLU A 52 1.16 19.36 -18.07
C GLU A 52 2.06 19.77 -16.89
N PRO A 53 3.17 19.06 -16.63
CA PRO A 53 4.06 19.36 -15.51
C PRO A 53 4.86 20.64 -15.73
N TYR A 54 5.12 21.36 -14.65
CA TYR A 54 5.96 22.55 -14.65
C TYR A 54 7.07 22.41 -13.61
N PHE A 55 8.28 22.08 -14.07
CA PHE A 55 9.47 21.92 -13.23
C PHE A 55 10.52 22.95 -13.62
N THR A 56 10.83 23.85 -12.70
CA THR A 56 11.93 24.82 -12.85
C THR A 56 13.08 24.40 -11.94
N LYS A 57 14.29 24.91 -12.19
CA LYS A 57 15.42 24.59 -11.31
C LYS A 57 15.13 25.11 -9.89
N GLU A 58 14.56 26.30 -9.81
CA GLU A 58 14.23 27.00 -8.58
C GLU A 58 13.17 26.26 -7.76
N THR A 59 12.08 25.81 -8.41
CA THR A 59 11.02 25.04 -7.72
C THR A 59 11.50 23.67 -7.30
N VAL A 60 12.34 23.00 -8.09
CA VAL A 60 12.94 21.70 -7.71
C VAL A 60 13.86 21.84 -6.50
N GLU A 61 14.76 22.84 -6.48
CA GLU A 61 15.67 23.04 -5.34
C GLU A 61 14.92 23.42 -4.05
N LYS A 62 13.83 24.20 -4.17
CA LYS A 62 12.92 24.47 -3.04
C LYS A 62 12.29 23.18 -2.52
N GLU A 63 11.75 22.35 -3.42
CA GLU A 63 11.03 21.13 -3.04
C GLU A 63 11.93 20.07 -2.41
N LYS A 64 13.19 19.96 -2.86
CA LYS A 64 14.21 19.11 -2.22
C LYS A 64 14.35 19.40 -0.73
N GLY A 65 14.35 20.69 -0.37
CA GLY A 65 14.43 21.12 1.02
C GLY A 65 13.21 20.69 1.84
N ILE A 66 12.01 20.79 1.26
CA ILE A 66 10.75 20.41 1.91
C ILE A 66 10.68 18.90 2.11
N ILE A 67 10.90 18.10 1.05
CA ILE A 67 10.87 16.64 1.13
C ILE A 67 12.00 16.13 2.04
N GLY A 68 13.17 16.78 2.03
CA GLY A 68 14.26 16.45 2.95
C GLY A 68 13.92 16.69 4.43
N GLN A 69 13.00 17.60 4.75
CA GLN A 69 12.48 17.74 6.12
C GLN A 69 11.40 16.68 6.40
N GLU A 70 10.54 16.38 5.44
CA GLU A 70 9.51 15.35 5.54
C GLU A 70 10.12 13.97 5.84
N ILE A 71 11.20 13.58 5.13
CA ILE A 71 11.94 12.34 5.42
C ILE A 71 12.42 12.31 6.86
N ARG A 72 13.02 13.40 7.37
CA ARG A 72 13.50 13.44 8.76
C ARG A 72 12.36 13.31 9.76
N MET A 73 11.20 13.90 9.45
CA MET A 73 10.01 13.74 10.28
C MET A 73 9.56 12.27 10.34
N TYR A 74 9.62 11.55 9.21
CA TYR A 74 9.31 10.12 9.18
C TYR A 74 10.38 9.25 9.85
N GLU A 75 11.66 9.62 9.77
CA GLU A 75 12.75 8.97 10.49
C GLU A 75 12.60 9.09 12.02
N ASP A 76 11.98 10.17 12.49
CA ASP A 76 11.65 10.43 13.90
C ASP A 76 10.31 9.80 14.34
N ASP A 77 9.49 9.29 13.41
CA ASP A 77 8.24 8.60 13.71
C ASP A 77 8.49 7.12 14.03
N ALA A 78 8.12 6.70 15.25
CA ALA A 78 8.41 5.36 15.74
C ALA A 78 7.63 4.25 15.01
N ASP A 79 6.40 4.51 14.59
CA ASP A 79 5.57 3.52 13.86
C ASP A 79 6.12 3.35 12.44
N PHE A 80 6.46 4.46 11.80
CA PHE A 80 7.09 4.47 10.49
C PHE A 80 8.44 3.76 10.51
N ARG A 81 9.30 4.07 11.50
CA ARG A 81 10.60 3.43 11.66
C ARG A 81 10.49 1.93 11.87
N ALA A 82 9.50 1.48 12.66
CA ALA A 82 9.24 0.06 12.87
C ALA A 82 8.79 -0.63 11.58
N TYR A 83 7.80 -0.05 10.87
CA TYR A 83 7.25 -0.59 9.63
C TYR A 83 8.31 -0.73 8.53
N PHE A 84 9.05 0.33 8.22
CA PHE A 84 10.13 0.23 7.23
C PHE A 84 11.32 -0.59 7.72
N GLY A 85 11.59 -0.60 9.03
CA GLY A 85 12.65 -1.41 9.63
C GLY A 85 12.45 -2.92 9.42
N VAL A 86 11.21 -3.40 9.49
CA VAL A 86 10.92 -4.81 9.19
C VAL A 86 11.01 -5.11 7.69
N ILE A 87 10.62 -4.18 6.81
CA ILE A 87 10.79 -4.32 5.35
C ILE A 87 12.28 -4.32 4.96
N GLU A 88 13.09 -3.45 5.56
CA GLU A 88 14.56 -3.43 5.43
C GLU A 88 15.18 -4.79 5.77
N ASN A 89 14.67 -5.45 6.82
CA ASN A 89 15.15 -6.79 7.20
C ASN A 89 14.73 -7.87 6.17
N MET A 90 13.56 -7.74 5.54
CA MET A 90 13.09 -8.72 4.56
C MET A 90 13.89 -8.66 3.24
N TYR A 91 14.19 -7.47 2.74
CA TYR A 91 14.73 -7.28 1.39
C TYR A 91 16.18 -6.82 1.38
N LYS A 92 17.03 -7.56 0.65
CA LYS A 92 18.46 -7.25 0.55
C LYS A 92 18.72 -6.15 -0.48
N ASP A 93 18.26 -6.38 -1.70
CA ASP A 93 18.57 -5.55 -2.87
C ASP A 93 17.30 -4.93 -3.48
N HIS A 94 16.12 -5.50 -3.24
CA HIS A 94 14.86 -5.00 -3.77
C HIS A 94 14.53 -3.57 -3.29
N PRO A 95 14.15 -2.62 -4.19
CA PRO A 95 13.91 -1.21 -3.84
C PRO A 95 12.85 -0.95 -2.76
N VAL A 96 11.92 -1.87 -2.54
CA VAL A 96 10.87 -1.76 -1.50
C VAL A 96 11.42 -1.55 -0.08
N LYS A 97 12.69 -1.91 0.16
CA LYS A 97 13.37 -1.65 1.43
C LYS A 97 13.62 -0.16 1.72
N ILE A 98 13.52 0.68 0.70
CA ILE A 98 13.71 2.12 0.80
C ILE A 98 12.32 2.75 0.91
N ASP A 99 12.20 3.76 1.76
CA ASP A 99 11.00 4.58 1.85
C ASP A 99 10.60 5.13 0.46
N ILE A 100 9.30 5.26 0.26
CA ILE A 100 8.65 5.87 -0.91
C ILE A 100 9.24 7.26 -1.19
N ALA A 101 9.55 8.05 -0.15
CA ALA A 101 10.19 9.35 -0.32
C ALA A 101 11.67 9.26 -0.76
N GLY A 102 12.32 8.10 -0.59
CA GLY A 102 13.75 7.92 -0.81
C GLY A 102 14.57 8.29 0.43
N THR A 103 15.81 8.72 0.21
CA THR A 103 16.67 9.27 1.28
C THR A 103 17.02 10.72 0.99
N VAL A 104 17.50 11.44 2.01
CA VAL A 104 18.00 12.81 1.86
C VAL A 104 19.10 12.87 0.79
N GLU A 105 19.99 11.87 0.75
CA GLU A 105 21.05 11.76 -0.24
C GLU A 105 20.48 11.55 -1.64
N SER A 106 19.54 10.61 -1.82
CA SER A 106 19.00 10.32 -3.16
C SER A 106 18.21 11.50 -3.74
N ILE A 107 17.46 12.23 -2.91
CA ILE A 107 16.72 13.42 -3.35
C ILE A 107 17.67 14.54 -3.77
N SER A 108 18.81 14.67 -3.09
CA SER A 108 19.78 15.73 -3.41
C SER A 108 20.30 15.64 -4.86
N GLU A 109 20.34 14.43 -5.43
CA GLU A 109 20.78 14.13 -6.79
C GLU A 109 19.69 14.35 -7.86
N ILE A 110 18.42 14.49 -7.47
CA ILE A 110 17.31 14.68 -8.41
C ILE A 110 17.40 16.05 -9.09
N ASP A 111 17.25 16.14 -10.40
CA ASP A 111 17.13 17.41 -11.11
C ASP A 111 15.85 17.47 -11.95
N LYS A 112 15.57 18.65 -12.52
CA LYS A 112 14.38 18.84 -13.35
C LYS A 112 14.36 17.92 -14.58
N ASP A 113 15.53 17.60 -15.14
CA ASP A 113 15.62 16.83 -16.38
C ASP A 113 15.30 15.36 -16.11
N LEU A 114 15.75 14.83 -14.96
CA LEU A 114 15.34 13.51 -14.46
C LEU A 114 13.84 13.46 -14.16
N LEU A 115 13.27 14.49 -13.53
CA LEU A 115 11.82 14.56 -13.29
C LEU A 115 11.01 14.56 -14.58
N TYR A 116 11.43 15.34 -15.59
CA TYR A 116 10.81 15.32 -16.91
C TYR A 116 10.97 13.96 -17.59
N LEU A 117 12.14 13.31 -17.48
CA LEU A 117 12.35 11.95 -18.01
C LEU A 117 11.38 10.94 -17.39
N CYS A 118 11.25 10.93 -16.06
CA CYS A 118 10.31 10.07 -15.35
C CYS A 118 8.87 10.38 -15.76
N TYR A 119 8.49 11.66 -15.82
CA TYR A 119 7.16 12.08 -16.25
C TYR A 119 6.84 11.57 -17.67
N HIS A 120 7.70 11.85 -18.66
CA HIS A 120 7.47 11.44 -20.05
C HIS A 120 7.51 9.91 -20.23
N THR A 121 8.14 9.18 -19.30
CA THR A 121 8.15 7.72 -19.30
C THR A 121 6.87 7.13 -18.71
N PHE A 122 6.40 7.64 -17.56
CA PHE A 122 5.35 6.98 -16.76
C PHE A 122 3.98 7.65 -16.83
N TYR A 123 3.87 8.94 -17.19
CA TYR A 123 2.61 9.71 -17.23
C TYR A 123 1.99 9.78 -18.62
N HIS A 124 2.44 8.94 -19.56
CA HIS A 124 1.74 8.79 -20.84
C HIS A 124 0.34 8.21 -20.58
N PRO A 125 -0.75 8.72 -21.21
CA PRO A 125 -2.11 8.26 -20.92
C PRO A 125 -2.36 6.76 -21.08
N SER A 126 -1.56 6.06 -21.90
CA SER A 126 -1.62 4.59 -22.02
C SER A 126 -1.15 3.83 -20.79
N ASN A 127 -0.52 4.50 -19.82
CA ASN A 127 -0.03 3.96 -18.56
C ASN A 127 -0.83 4.54 -17.36
N MET A 128 -2.00 5.12 -17.62
CA MET A 128 -2.83 5.79 -16.62
C MET A 128 -4.27 5.30 -16.70
N VAL A 129 -4.98 5.38 -15.57
CA VAL A 129 -6.40 5.09 -15.47
C VAL A 129 -7.08 6.28 -14.81
N LEU A 130 -8.20 6.72 -15.39
CA LEU A 130 -9.10 7.68 -14.78
C LEU A 130 -10.37 6.93 -14.37
N PHE A 131 -10.77 7.06 -13.11
CA PHE A 131 -12.00 6.50 -12.58
C PHE A 131 -12.81 7.61 -11.90
N VAL A 132 -14.09 7.73 -12.27
CA VAL A 132 -15.00 8.75 -11.73
C VAL A 132 -16.24 8.04 -11.19
N VAL A 133 -16.59 8.33 -9.93
CA VAL A 133 -17.75 7.76 -9.25
C VAL A 133 -18.51 8.84 -8.49
N GLY A 134 -19.83 8.81 -8.57
CA GLY A 134 -20.69 9.76 -7.88
C GLY A 134 -22.02 9.96 -8.63
N GLN A 135 -22.67 11.07 -8.34
CA GLN A 135 -23.89 11.49 -9.01
C GLN A 135 -23.56 12.18 -10.34
N LEU A 136 -23.42 11.40 -11.42
CA LEU A 136 -23.08 11.89 -12.76
C LEU A 136 -23.83 11.13 -13.85
N ASP A 137 -23.94 11.75 -15.02
CA ASP A 137 -24.34 11.07 -16.26
C ASP A 137 -23.09 10.52 -16.96
N PRO A 138 -22.95 9.18 -17.12
CA PRO A 138 -21.74 8.58 -17.67
C PRO A 138 -21.43 9.01 -19.10
N GLU A 139 -22.45 9.17 -19.95
CA GLU A 139 -22.27 9.51 -21.36
C GLU A 139 -21.78 10.95 -21.53
N THR A 140 -22.40 11.89 -20.81
CA THR A 140 -21.97 13.30 -20.80
C THR A 140 -20.57 13.45 -20.23
N THR A 141 -20.29 12.80 -19.10
CA THR A 141 -18.96 12.85 -18.46
C THR A 141 -17.87 12.29 -19.39
N MET A 142 -18.16 11.17 -20.07
CA MET A 142 -17.24 10.59 -21.04
C MET A 142 -17.04 11.48 -22.28
N ALA A 143 -18.09 12.19 -22.71
CA ALA A 143 -17.99 13.16 -23.79
C ALA A 143 -17.07 14.33 -23.41
N ASP A 144 -17.19 14.86 -22.18
CA ASP A 144 -16.34 15.94 -21.66
C ASP A 144 -14.86 15.50 -21.58
N ILE A 145 -14.61 14.29 -21.08
CA ILE A 145 -13.25 13.71 -21.04
C ILE A 145 -12.68 13.60 -22.47
N ARG A 146 -13.44 13.04 -23.42
CA ARG A 146 -12.99 12.90 -24.82
C ARG A 146 -12.73 14.27 -25.46
N ALA A 147 -13.58 15.25 -25.19
CA ALA A 147 -13.41 16.61 -25.67
C ALA A 147 -12.12 17.25 -25.12
N ASN A 148 -11.81 17.07 -23.83
CA ASN A 148 -10.54 17.54 -23.25
C ASN A 148 -9.34 16.82 -23.89
N GLN A 149 -9.36 15.49 -23.96
CA GLN A 149 -8.22 14.70 -24.48
C GLN A 149 -7.97 14.94 -25.98
N SER A 150 -9.01 15.17 -26.79
CA SER A 150 -8.87 15.47 -28.23
C SER A 150 -8.22 16.82 -28.54
N LYS A 151 -8.19 17.75 -27.59
CA LYS A 151 -7.48 19.03 -27.72
C LYS A 151 -5.97 18.89 -27.47
N LYS A 152 -5.53 17.75 -26.94
CA LYS A 152 -4.15 17.48 -26.53
C LYS A 152 -3.44 16.60 -27.55
N THR A 153 -2.12 16.73 -27.60
CA THR A 153 -1.26 15.87 -28.42
C THR A 153 -0.36 15.06 -27.51
N PHE A 154 -0.35 13.74 -27.70
CA PHE A 154 0.50 12.81 -26.96
C PHE A 154 1.51 12.18 -27.91
N GLU A 155 2.73 11.96 -27.41
CA GLU A 155 3.71 11.17 -28.14
C GLU A 155 3.22 9.73 -28.32
N LYS A 156 3.89 8.94 -29.17
CA LYS A 156 3.58 7.51 -29.22
C LYS A 156 4.00 6.85 -27.91
N PRO A 157 3.19 5.93 -27.35
CA PRO A 157 3.57 5.20 -26.16
C PRO A 157 4.86 4.41 -26.42
N LYS A 158 5.80 4.50 -25.48
CA LYS A 158 7.01 3.69 -25.46
C LYS A 158 6.78 2.50 -24.53
N GLU A 159 7.32 1.35 -24.90
CA GLU A 159 7.30 0.18 -24.04
C GLU A 159 8.17 0.44 -22.80
N ILE A 160 7.59 0.28 -21.61
CA ILE A 160 8.31 0.42 -20.34
C ILE A 160 8.80 -0.96 -19.93
N LYS A 161 10.12 -1.13 -19.89
CA LYS A 161 10.76 -2.36 -19.41
C LYS A 161 11.19 -2.17 -17.96
N ARG A 162 10.44 -2.80 -17.05
CA ARG A 162 10.77 -2.82 -15.62
C ARG A 162 11.87 -3.85 -15.39
N ALA A 163 12.86 -3.49 -14.58
CA ALA A 163 13.94 -4.38 -14.17
C ALA A 163 14.02 -4.37 -12.64
N PHE A 164 14.07 -5.55 -12.06
CA PHE A 164 14.24 -5.74 -10.62
C PHE A 164 15.51 -6.54 -10.37
N PRO A 165 16.21 -6.32 -9.23
CA PRO A 165 17.34 -7.15 -8.87
C PRO A 165 16.89 -8.59 -8.66
N ASN A 166 17.85 -9.52 -8.79
CA ASN A 166 17.62 -10.91 -8.39
C ASN A 166 17.62 -11.00 -6.87
N GLU A 167 16.45 -10.76 -6.27
CA GLU A 167 16.25 -10.78 -4.83
C GLU A 167 16.28 -12.21 -4.30
N GLN A 168 17.03 -12.43 -3.22
CA GLN A 168 17.11 -13.74 -2.58
C GLN A 168 15.77 -14.15 -2.00
N GLU A 169 15.58 -15.45 -1.83
CA GLU A 169 14.33 -15.99 -1.33
C GLU A 169 14.18 -15.81 0.19
N GLU A 170 15.26 -15.93 0.96
CA GLU A 170 15.25 -15.73 2.41
C GLU A 170 15.16 -14.24 2.81
N VAL A 171 14.84 -13.96 4.07
CA VAL A 171 15.00 -12.60 4.62
C VAL A 171 16.48 -12.21 4.67
N ALA A 172 16.78 -10.92 4.50
CA ALA A 172 18.14 -10.41 4.56
C ALA A 172 18.70 -10.40 6.00
N ILE A 173 17.85 -10.13 6.98
CA ILE A 173 18.20 -10.06 8.41
C ILE A 173 17.13 -10.82 9.20
N LYS A 174 17.53 -11.76 10.06
CA LYS A 174 16.62 -12.57 10.89
C LYS A 174 16.01 -11.78 12.04
N THR A 175 16.86 -11.05 12.76
CA THR A 175 16.44 -10.26 13.92
C THR A 175 17.25 -8.99 13.94
N ARG A 176 16.58 -7.87 14.19
CA ARG A 176 17.23 -6.57 14.40
C ARG A 176 16.58 -5.83 15.54
N GLU A 177 17.40 -5.22 16.38
CA GLU A 177 16.97 -4.37 17.47
C GLU A 177 17.58 -2.98 17.27
N VAL A 178 16.78 -1.94 17.44
CA VAL A 178 17.18 -0.55 17.31
C VAL A 178 16.68 0.22 18.52
N LYS A 179 17.56 1.03 19.13
CA LYS A 179 17.21 1.94 20.20
C LYS A 179 16.58 3.21 19.63
N PHE A 180 15.54 3.73 20.26
CA PHE A 180 14.76 4.87 19.78
C PHE A 180 14.14 5.65 20.95
N PRO A 181 13.87 6.97 20.83
CA PRO A 181 13.27 7.80 21.89
C PRO A 181 11.77 7.52 22.11
N ILE A 182 11.45 6.30 22.55
CA ILE A 182 10.08 5.81 22.81
C ILE A 182 9.95 5.33 24.26
N GLN A 183 8.73 5.33 24.79
CA GLN A 183 8.43 4.82 26.12
C GLN A 183 8.02 3.35 26.10
N ILE A 184 7.23 2.97 25.08
CA ILE A 184 6.73 1.61 24.90
C ILE A 184 7.48 1.01 23.71
N PRO A 185 8.15 -0.14 23.87
CA PRO A 185 8.79 -0.82 22.74
C PRO A 185 7.78 -1.23 21.68
N LYS A 186 8.26 -1.38 20.44
CA LYS A 186 7.48 -1.88 19.29
C LYS A 186 8.13 -3.15 18.76
N VAL A 187 7.34 -4.14 18.37
CA VAL A 187 7.85 -5.34 17.69
C VAL A 187 6.98 -5.72 16.52
N LEU A 188 7.63 -5.96 15.38
CA LEU A 188 6.98 -6.43 14.17
C LEU A 188 7.66 -7.72 13.70
N VAL A 189 6.84 -8.72 13.40
CA VAL A 189 7.24 -9.95 12.71
C VAL A 189 6.91 -9.77 11.23
N GLY A 190 7.93 -9.82 10.38
CA GLY A 190 7.80 -9.75 8.94
C GLY A 190 7.99 -11.13 8.31
N ILE A 191 7.17 -11.46 7.32
CA ILE A 191 7.27 -12.72 6.59
C ILE A 191 7.33 -12.40 5.11
N LYS A 192 8.46 -12.74 4.51
CA LYS A 192 8.72 -12.48 3.09
C LYS A 192 8.10 -13.59 2.25
N GLU A 193 7.22 -13.22 1.34
CA GLU A 193 6.71 -14.13 0.32
C GLU A 193 7.50 -13.99 -0.98
N ASN A 194 7.46 -15.06 -1.78
CA ASN A 194 7.95 -15.03 -3.15
C ASN A 194 7.00 -15.86 -4.02
N ILE A 195 5.87 -15.24 -4.39
CA ILE A 195 4.88 -15.87 -5.26
C ILE A 195 5.06 -15.50 -6.73
N GLY A 196 5.99 -14.59 -7.03
CA GLY A 196 6.21 -14.05 -8.37
C GLY A 196 5.09 -13.11 -8.84
N LEU A 197 5.05 -12.86 -10.14
CA LEU A 197 4.02 -12.01 -10.76
C LEU A 197 2.67 -12.72 -10.74
N LEU A 198 1.72 -12.14 -10.02
CA LEU A 198 0.33 -12.58 -9.99
C LEU A 198 -0.57 -11.40 -10.40
N ARG A 199 -1.54 -11.64 -11.29
CA ARG A 199 -2.44 -10.61 -11.82
C ARG A 199 -3.87 -11.10 -11.97
N GLY A 200 -4.79 -10.16 -12.17
CA GLY A 200 -6.19 -10.44 -12.41
C GLY A 200 -6.86 -11.17 -11.25
N PHE A 201 -7.80 -12.06 -11.59
CA PHE A 201 -8.58 -12.81 -10.60
C PHE A 201 -7.71 -13.63 -9.65
N ASP A 202 -6.58 -14.17 -10.11
CA ASP A 202 -5.70 -14.99 -9.27
C ASP A 202 -5.00 -14.13 -8.21
N ALA A 203 -4.61 -12.89 -8.54
CA ALA A 203 -4.06 -11.93 -7.57
C ALA A 203 -5.09 -11.59 -6.50
N VAL A 204 -6.30 -11.24 -6.91
CA VAL A 204 -7.42 -10.95 -5.98
C VAL A 204 -7.70 -12.17 -5.09
N LYS A 205 -7.73 -13.38 -5.65
CA LYS A 205 -7.95 -14.60 -4.86
C LYS A 205 -6.85 -14.83 -3.84
N HIS A 206 -5.59 -14.58 -4.20
CA HIS A 206 -4.47 -14.74 -3.29
C HIS A 206 -4.49 -13.71 -2.17
N GLU A 207 -4.70 -12.42 -2.49
CA GLU A 207 -4.85 -11.34 -1.51
C GLU A 207 -6.00 -11.63 -0.52
N MET A 208 -7.16 -12.07 -1.02
CA MET A 208 -8.27 -12.47 -0.16
C MET A 208 -7.97 -13.71 0.67
N THR A 209 -7.15 -14.64 0.17
CA THR A 209 -6.71 -15.82 0.93
C THR A 209 -5.79 -15.41 2.07
N ALA A 210 -4.84 -14.51 1.81
CA ALA A 210 -3.94 -13.96 2.82
C ALA A 210 -4.72 -13.21 3.91
N ASP A 211 -5.61 -12.30 3.52
CA ASP A 211 -6.43 -11.53 4.44
C ASP A 211 -7.36 -12.42 5.29
N ILE A 212 -7.98 -13.44 4.69
CA ILE A 212 -8.79 -14.42 5.44
C ILE A 212 -7.92 -15.22 6.42
N ALA A 213 -6.75 -15.69 6.00
CA ALA A 213 -5.84 -16.44 6.87
C ALA A 213 -5.41 -15.61 8.07
N LEU A 214 -4.99 -14.37 7.85
CA LEU A 214 -4.57 -13.46 8.90
C LEU A 214 -5.74 -13.07 9.83
N GLU A 215 -6.95 -12.89 9.29
CA GLU A 215 -8.14 -12.63 10.10
C GLU A 215 -8.51 -13.83 11.00
N ILE A 216 -8.36 -15.06 10.49
CA ILE A 216 -8.57 -16.27 11.31
C ILE A 216 -7.52 -16.35 12.43
N LEU A 217 -6.26 -16.06 12.11
CA LEU A 217 -5.16 -16.19 13.06
C LEU A 217 -5.08 -15.06 14.08
N PHE A 218 -5.37 -13.82 13.68
CA PHE A 218 -5.01 -12.62 14.43
C PHE A 218 -6.11 -11.56 14.44
N GLY A 219 -7.25 -11.80 13.79
CA GLY A 219 -8.40 -10.90 13.85
C GLY A 219 -8.87 -10.68 15.29
N THR A 220 -9.50 -9.54 15.57
CA THR A 220 -9.92 -9.13 16.93
C THR A 220 -10.88 -10.10 17.62
N THR A 221 -11.48 -11.01 16.86
CA THR A 221 -12.39 -12.06 17.35
C THR A 221 -11.76 -13.47 17.32
N SER A 222 -10.48 -13.58 16.97
CA SER A 222 -9.75 -14.86 16.96
C SER A 222 -9.32 -15.27 18.36
N ASP A 223 -9.20 -16.58 18.59
CA ASP A 223 -8.76 -17.11 19.88
C ASP A 223 -7.35 -16.60 20.25
N ASN A 224 -6.42 -16.55 19.28
CA ASN A 224 -5.07 -16.05 19.54
C ASN A 224 -5.09 -14.58 19.98
N TYR A 225 -5.82 -13.70 19.26
CA TYR A 225 -5.93 -12.29 19.65
C TYR A 225 -6.48 -12.15 21.07
N LEU A 226 -7.59 -12.84 21.37
CA LEU A 226 -8.23 -12.77 22.68
C LEU A 226 -7.31 -13.30 23.79
N THR A 227 -6.60 -14.41 23.56
CA THR A 227 -5.62 -14.95 24.50
C THR A 227 -4.48 -13.96 24.73
N PHE A 228 -3.84 -13.47 23.66
CA PHE A 228 -2.71 -12.56 23.77
C PHE A 228 -3.10 -11.25 24.47
N TYR A 229 -4.29 -10.72 24.18
CA TYR A 229 -4.81 -9.51 24.79
C TYR A 229 -5.08 -9.72 26.29
N ASN A 230 -5.76 -10.82 26.65
CA ASN A 230 -6.07 -11.14 28.05
C ASN A 230 -4.80 -11.42 28.90
N GLU A 231 -3.75 -11.95 28.28
CA GLU A 231 -2.46 -12.20 28.94
C GLU A 231 -1.54 -10.95 28.96
N GLY A 232 -1.97 -9.84 28.34
CA GLY A 232 -1.19 -8.61 28.24
C GLY A 232 0.08 -8.76 27.40
N ILE A 233 0.04 -9.62 26.38
CA ILE A 233 1.10 -9.80 25.37
C ILE A 233 0.96 -8.75 24.27
N ILE A 234 -0.29 -8.38 23.93
CA ILE A 234 -0.65 -7.35 22.94
C ILE A 234 -1.59 -6.32 23.58
N ASP A 235 -1.72 -5.17 22.95
CA ASP A 235 -2.76 -4.17 23.22
C ASP A 235 -3.60 -3.87 21.96
N ASP A 236 -4.33 -2.76 21.94
CA ASP A 236 -5.20 -2.35 20.84
C ASP A 236 -4.46 -1.79 19.62
N THR A 237 -3.14 -1.61 19.70
CA THR A 237 -2.30 -1.25 18.56
C THR A 237 -1.94 -2.45 17.68
N PHE A 238 -2.14 -3.67 18.19
CA PHE A 238 -1.76 -4.89 17.48
C PHE A 238 -2.58 -5.07 16.19
N GLY A 239 -1.86 -5.25 15.09
CA GLY A 239 -2.45 -5.41 13.77
C GLY A 239 -1.63 -6.32 12.87
N PHE A 240 -2.14 -6.48 11.66
CA PHE A 240 -1.47 -7.19 10.59
C PHE A 240 -1.75 -6.51 9.26
N ASP A 241 -0.81 -6.66 8.34
CA ASP A 241 -0.90 -6.16 6.97
C ASP A 241 -0.42 -7.23 6.00
N TYR A 242 -1.02 -7.24 4.81
CA TYR A 242 -0.58 -8.04 3.68
C TYR A 242 -0.40 -7.14 2.47
N SER A 243 0.80 -7.19 1.88
CA SER A 243 1.13 -6.47 0.66
C SER A 243 1.43 -7.45 -0.46
N LEU A 244 0.72 -7.31 -1.57
CA LEU A 244 0.99 -8.03 -2.82
C LEU A 244 1.22 -7.02 -3.95
N GLN A 245 2.37 -7.10 -4.61
CA GLN A 245 2.73 -6.29 -5.76
C GLN A 245 3.44 -7.14 -6.82
N ASP A 246 3.60 -6.61 -8.04
CA ASP A 246 4.19 -7.33 -9.18
C ASP A 246 5.55 -8.00 -8.89
N SER A 247 6.39 -7.40 -8.03
CA SER A 247 7.77 -7.83 -7.78
C SER A 247 8.08 -8.21 -6.33
N PHE A 248 7.12 -8.05 -5.42
CA PHE A 248 7.30 -8.37 -4.00
C PHE A 248 5.96 -8.65 -3.32
N SER A 249 5.99 -9.49 -2.29
CA SER A 249 4.89 -9.64 -1.36
C SER A 249 5.40 -9.98 0.05
N PHE A 250 4.67 -9.53 1.06
CA PHE A 250 5.02 -9.78 2.45
C PHE A 250 3.81 -9.67 3.38
N VAL A 251 3.97 -10.26 4.57
CA VAL A 251 3.10 -10.09 5.73
C VAL A 251 3.86 -9.33 6.81
N ILE A 252 3.19 -8.42 7.51
CA ILE A 252 3.71 -7.79 8.74
C ILE A 252 2.67 -7.98 9.85
N ILE A 253 3.09 -8.42 11.03
CA ILE A 253 2.22 -8.62 12.20
C ILE A 253 2.90 -8.05 13.44
N GLY A 254 2.19 -7.30 14.26
CA GLY A 254 2.70 -6.80 15.54
C GLY A 254 2.12 -5.45 15.93
N GLY A 255 2.81 -4.77 16.84
CA GLY A 255 2.40 -3.47 17.37
C GLY A 255 3.26 -3.08 18.58
N ASP A 256 2.66 -2.31 19.49
CA ASP A 256 3.28 -1.98 20.77
C ASP A 256 3.37 -3.23 21.66
N SER A 257 4.47 -3.32 22.42
CA SER A 257 4.68 -4.43 23.33
C SER A 257 5.59 -4.07 24.49
N VAL A 258 5.06 -4.25 25.70
CA VAL A 258 5.88 -4.24 26.93
C VAL A 258 6.73 -5.51 27.10
N LYS A 259 6.52 -6.54 26.26
CA LYS A 259 7.28 -7.80 26.24
C LYS A 259 7.60 -8.21 24.79
N PRO A 260 8.48 -7.49 24.07
CA PRO A 260 8.71 -7.69 22.63
C PRO A 260 9.05 -9.14 22.24
N ASP A 261 9.91 -9.79 23.01
CA ASP A 261 10.29 -11.19 22.78
C ASP A 261 9.07 -12.11 22.85
N VAL A 262 8.30 -12.00 23.94
CA VAL A 262 7.11 -12.81 24.18
C VAL A 262 6.06 -12.60 23.08
N GLN A 263 5.85 -11.36 22.63
CA GLN A 263 4.91 -11.07 21.56
C GLN A 263 5.36 -11.69 20.22
N SER A 264 6.64 -11.51 19.84
CA SER A 264 7.17 -12.09 18.60
C SER A 264 7.13 -13.62 18.60
N GLU A 265 7.46 -14.26 19.73
CA GLU A 265 7.36 -15.71 19.91
C GLU A 265 5.91 -16.18 19.85
N ALA A 266 4.98 -15.46 20.47
CA ALA A 266 3.55 -15.79 20.45
C ALA A 266 2.98 -15.75 19.03
N ILE A 267 3.33 -14.74 18.22
CA ILE A 267 2.94 -14.64 16.81
C ILE A 267 3.47 -15.85 16.03
N GLN A 268 4.78 -16.13 16.12
CA GLN A 268 5.39 -17.23 15.37
C GLN A 268 4.83 -18.59 15.80
N ASN A 269 4.63 -18.82 17.10
CA ASN A 269 4.04 -20.05 17.61
C ASN A 269 2.60 -20.25 17.16
N ALA A 270 1.79 -19.18 17.07
CA ALA A 270 0.43 -19.26 16.54
C ALA A 270 0.41 -19.69 15.06
N ILE A 271 1.33 -19.15 14.26
CA ILE A 271 1.48 -19.54 12.85
C ILE A 271 1.92 -21.01 12.74
N LEU A 272 2.96 -21.40 13.47
CA LEU A 272 3.47 -22.79 13.46
C LEU A 272 2.40 -23.79 13.87
N LYS A 273 1.70 -23.53 14.98
CA LYS A 273 0.61 -24.38 15.46
C LYS A 273 -0.50 -24.51 14.43
N SER A 274 -0.91 -23.41 13.80
CA SER A 274 -1.95 -23.44 12.77
C SER A 274 -1.48 -24.12 11.49
N ALA A 275 -0.21 -24.00 11.12
CA ALA A 275 0.36 -24.73 9.98
C ALA A 275 0.35 -26.25 10.17
N GLU A 276 0.50 -26.72 11.41
CA GLU A 276 0.42 -28.14 11.78
C GLU A 276 -1.03 -28.67 11.85
N VAL A 277 -1.91 -27.93 12.53
CA VAL A 277 -3.29 -28.37 12.80
C VAL A 277 -4.24 -28.07 11.63
N GLY A 278 -4.01 -26.96 10.93
CA GLY A 278 -4.93 -26.37 9.95
C GLY A 278 -6.09 -25.62 10.61
N ILE A 279 -6.85 -24.90 9.79
CA ILE A 279 -8.08 -24.20 10.22
C ILE A 279 -9.31 -25.10 10.15
N SER A 280 -10.41 -24.74 10.81
CA SER A 280 -11.71 -25.40 10.65
C SER A 280 -12.54 -24.78 9.50
N ASN A 281 -13.53 -25.53 8.99
CA ASN A 281 -14.46 -24.98 7.99
C ASN A 281 -15.39 -23.92 8.61
N GLU A 282 -15.70 -24.07 9.89
CA GLU A 282 -16.52 -23.13 10.65
C GLU A 282 -15.85 -21.76 10.76
N GLU A 283 -14.55 -21.72 11.06
CA GLU A 283 -13.74 -20.49 11.07
C GLU A 283 -13.69 -19.84 9.69
N LEU A 284 -13.41 -20.62 8.65
CA LEU A 284 -13.37 -20.13 7.26
C LEU A 284 -14.68 -19.46 6.87
N GLU A 285 -15.80 -20.14 7.07
CA GLU A 285 -17.11 -19.62 6.69
C GLU A 285 -17.54 -18.43 7.54
N LEU A 286 -17.13 -18.36 8.82
CA LEU A 286 -17.35 -17.19 9.66
C LEU A 286 -16.61 -15.96 9.11
N VAL A 287 -15.32 -16.12 8.80
CA VAL A 287 -14.50 -15.02 8.29
C VAL A 287 -14.94 -14.60 6.89
N LYS A 288 -15.28 -15.53 5.99
CA LYS A 288 -15.85 -15.20 4.67
C LYS A 288 -17.11 -14.33 4.79
N ARG A 289 -18.01 -14.64 5.73
CA ARG A 289 -19.20 -13.81 6.00
C ARG A 289 -18.83 -12.42 6.52
N LYS A 290 -17.86 -12.34 7.44
CA LYS A 290 -17.35 -11.06 7.98
C LYS A 290 -16.80 -10.18 6.86
N LYS A 291 -15.92 -10.74 6.00
CA LYS A 291 -15.29 -10.05 4.87
C LYS A 291 -16.32 -9.60 3.83
N MET A 292 -17.30 -10.45 3.48
CA MET A 292 -18.40 -10.06 2.59
C MET A 292 -19.21 -8.88 3.16
N GLY A 293 -19.50 -8.92 4.47
CA GLY A 293 -20.18 -7.81 5.14
C GLY A 293 -19.36 -6.50 5.15
N GLN A 294 -18.05 -6.59 5.34
CA GLN A 294 -17.13 -5.45 5.26
C GLN A 294 -17.08 -4.86 3.84
N PHE A 295 -16.95 -5.73 2.82
CA PHE A 295 -16.98 -5.33 1.41
C PHE A 295 -18.28 -4.60 1.04
N LEU A 296 -19.45 -5.14 1.40
CA LEU A 296 -20.72 -4.48 1.10
C LEU A 296 -20.84 -3.10 1.79
N ARG A 297 -20.27 -2.95 3.00
CA ARG A 297 -20.25 -1.65 3.68
C ARG A 297 -19.29 -0.66 3.01
N SER A 298 -18.14 -1.12 2.53
CA SER A 298 -17.14 -0.25 1.90
C SER A 298 -17.63 0.32 0.57
N LEU A 299 -18.53 -0.36 -0.13
CA LEU A 299 -19.23 0.17 -1.31
C LEU A 299 -20.13 1.40 -1.03
N ASN A 300 -20.35 1.78 0.23
CA ASN A 300 -21.02 3.05 0.55
C ASN A 300 -20.08 4.25 0.51
N SER A 301 -18.77 4.05 0.28
CA SER A 301 -17.77 5.11 0.17
C SER A 301 -17.33 5.30 -1.29
N PRO A 302 -17.67 6.42 -1.94
CA PRO A 302 -17.17 6.74 -3.28
C PRO A 302 -15.64 6.76 -3.34
N GLU A 303 -14.98 7.22 -2.27
CA GLU A 303 -13.52 7.24 -2.16
C GLU A 303 -12.93 5.81 -2.17
N PHE A 304 -13.51 4.90 -1.38
CA PHE A 304 -13.10 3.49 -1.40
C PHE A 304 -13.26 2.89 -2.79
N ILE A 305 -14.42 3.11 -3.42
CA ILE A 305 -14.68 2.62 -4.78
C ILE A 305 -13.62 3.16 -5.75
N ALA A 306 -13.34 4.47 -5.73
CA ALA A 306 -12.37 5.09 -6.64
C ALA A 306 -10.95 4.54 -6.46
N ASN A 307 -10.48 4.45 -5.21
CA ASN A 307 -9.12 3.98 -4.91
C ASN A 307 -8.93 2.50 -5.25
N GLN A 308 -9.93 1.67 -4.99
CA GLN A 308 -9.83 0.23 -5.24
C GLN A 308 -10.04 -0.13 -6.71
N PHE A 309 -10.99 0.50 -7.41
CA PHE A 309 -11.14 0.27 -8.85
C PHE A 309 -9.91 0.68 -9.64
N SER A 310 -9.35 1.86 -9.35
CA SER A 310 -8.13 2.32 -10.02
C SER A 310 -6.95 1.39 -9.77
N GLN A 311 -6.86 0.76 -8.57
CA GLN A 311 -5.88 -0.27 -8.29
C GLN A 311 -6.07 -1.49 -9.19
N TYR A 312 -7.23 -2.13 -9.09
CA TYR A 312 -7.44 -3.42 -9.73
C TYR A 312 -7.41 -3.33 -11.25
N ILE A 313 -7.84 -2.21 -11.85
CA ILE A 313 -7.71 -2.01 -13.30
C ILE A 313 -6.25 -2.05 -13.75
N LEU A 314 -5.32 -1.48 -12.98
CA LEU A 314 -3.88 -1.51 -13.29
C LEU A 314 -3.28 -2.92 -13.14
N GLU A 315 -3.95 -3.79 -12.39
CA GLU A 315 -3.56 -5.17 -12.08
C GLU A 315 -4.35 -6.20 -12.91
N ASP A 316 -5.03 -5.77 -13.98
CA ASP A 316 -5.88 -6.60 -14.85
C ASP A 316 -7.04 -7.31 -14.12
N ALA A 317 -7.52 -6.72 -13.02
CA ALA A 317 -8.54 -7.22 -12.10
C ALA A 317 -9.75 -6.27 -11.97
N SER A 318 -10.77 -6.70 -11.22
CA SER A 318 -11.95 -5.89 -10.88
C SER A 318 -12.24 -5.91 -9.39
N LEU A 319 -12.74 -4.79 -8.85
CA LEU A 319 -13.30 -4.73 -7.50
C LEU A 319 -14.40 -5.79 -7.29
N PHE A 320 -15.15 -6.11 -8.35
CA PHE A 320 -16.22 -7.10 -8.31
C PHE A 320 -15.72 -8.56 -8.34
N ASP A 321 -14.41 -8.79 -8.50
CA ASP A 321 -13.83 -10.11 -8.34
C ASP A 321 -13.74 -10.52 -6.87
N ILE A 322 -13.64 -9.56 -5.94
CA ILE A 322 -13.52 -9.82 -4.48
C ILE A 322 -14.61 -10.78 -3.97
N PRO A 323 -15.92 -10.55 -4.22
CA PRO A 323 -16.96 -11.48 -3.74
C PRO A 323 -16.79 -12.90 -4.28
N LYS A 324 -16.47 -13.03 -5.56
CA LYS A 324 -16.32 -14.32 -6.23
C LYS A 324 -15.05 -15.04 -5.76
N ALA A 325 -13.94 -14.33 -5.66
CA ALA A 325 -12.68 -14.80 -5.10
C ALA A 325 -12.89 -15.31 -3.67
N THR A 326 -13.46 -14.47 -2.80
CA THR A 326 -13.80 -14.81 -1.40
C THR A 326 -14.61 -16.10 -1.32
N GLN A 327 -15.67 -16.24 -2.12
CA GLN A 327 -16.53 -17.43 -2.11
C GLN A 327 -15.80 -18.70 -2.55
N GLN A 328 -14.88 -18.59 -3.52
CA GLN A 328 -14.13 -19.73 -4.09
C GLN A 328 -12.94 -20.19 -3.23
N ILE A 329 -12.57 -19.42 -2.20
CA ILE A 329 -11.50 -19.82 -1.27
C ILE A 329 -11.95 -21.04 -0.49
N THR A 330 -11.09 -22.06 -0.52
CA THR A 330 -11.26 -23.31 0.22
C THR A 330 -10.35 -23.36 1.43
N LYS A 331 -10.63 -24.30 2.33
CA LYS A 331 -9.79 -24.58 3.51
C LYS A 331 -8.35 -24.90 3.09
N GLU A 332 -8.16 -25.65 2.01
CA GLU A 332 -6.85 -26.05 1.50
C GLU A 332 -6.04 -24.86 0.98
N ASP A 333 -6.69 -23.86 0.39
CA ASP A 333 -6.02 -22.62 -0.03
C ASP A 333 -5.49 -21.85 1.18
N VAL A 334 -6.31 -21.70 2.23
CA VAL A 334 -5.93 -21.04 3.48
C VAL A 334 -4.83 -21.82 4.23
N ASP A 335 -4.99 -23.13 4.41
CA ASP A 335 -3.97 -23.97 5.06
C ASP A 335 -2.64 -23.93 4.31
N ARG A 336 -2.66 -23.86 2.97
CA ARG A 336 -1.44 -23.75 2.15
C ARG A 336 -0.73 -22.41 2.39
N PHE A 337 -1.50 -21.32 2.47
CA PHE A 337 -0.96 -20.01 2.80
C PHE A 337 -0.39 -19.98 4.23
N ILE A 338 -1.11 -20.47 5.23
CA ILE A 338 -0.59 -20.52 6.61
C ILE A 338 0.71 -21.36 6.69
N LYS A 339 0.79 -22.47 5.96
CA LYS A 339 2.01 -23.27 5.86
C LYS A 339 3.16 -22.54 5.16
N SER A 340 2.91 -21.64 4.21
CA SER A 340 3.98 -20.84 3.60
C SER A 340 4.55 -19.82 4.59
N LEU A 341 3.71 -19.32 5.51
CA LEU A 341 4.15 -18.39 6.58
C LEU A 341 5.04 -19.03 7.64
N ALA A 342 4.93 -20.35 7.84
CA ALA A 342 5.66 -21.11 8.86
C ALA A 342 7.13 -21.41 8.51
N LYS A 343 7.65 -20.89 7.39
CA LYS A 343 9.02 -21.14 6.94
C LYS A 343 10.00 -20.23 7.68
N ASP A 344 10.78 -20.81 8.58
CA ASP A 344 11.74 -20.07 9.42
C ASP A 344 12.64 -19.13 8.61
N ASP A 345 13.18 -19.59 7.48
CA ASP A 345 14.07 -18.82 6.59
C ASP A 345 13.42 -17.56 5.98
N LYS A 346 12.08 -17.49 5.97
CA LYS A 346 11.28 -16.35 5.47
C LYS A 346 10.82 -15.38 6.55
N ILE A 347 11.06 -15.68 7.82
CA ILE A 347 10.63 -14.85 8.95
C ILE A 347 11.76 -13.92 9.41
N THR A 348 11.41 -12.68 9.73
CA THR A 348 12.24 -11.70 10.43
C THR A 348 11.49 -11.10 11.62
N THR A 349 12.22 -10.67 12.64
CA THR A 349 11.69 -9.84 13.74
C THR A 349 12.45 -8.51 13.82
N PHE A 350 11.73 -7.40 13.81
CA PHE A 350 12.28 -6.07 14.05
C PHE A 350 11.74 -5.52 15.37
N LYS A 351 12.64 -5.05 16.25
CA LYS A 351 12.28 -4.45 17.54
C LYS A 351 12.79 -3.03 17.62
N LEU A 352 11.89 -2.12 17.94
CA LEU A 352 12.22 -0.77 18.35
C LEU A 352 12.15 -0.70 19.87
N LEU A 353 13.27 -0.43 20.52
CA LEU A 353 13.41 -0.47 21.98
C LEU A 353 13.69 0.94 22.53
N PRO A 354 13.24 1.28 23.75
CA PRO A 354 13.60 2.52 24.41
C PRO A 354 15.12 2.70 24.53
N GLU A 355 15.59 3.92 24.32
CA GLU A 355 16.94 4.34 24.71
C GLU A 355 17.15 4.15 26.22
N GLU A 356 18.34 3.70 26.61
CA GLU A 356 18.73 3.64 28.01
C GLU A 356 19.14 5.06 28.44
N ASN A 357 18.39 5.63 29.40
CA ASN A 357 18.68 6.94 29.99
C ASN A 357 20.06 7.01 30.66
#